data_AF-A0A5D0NZ37-F1
#
_entry.id   AF-A0A5D0NZ37-F1
#
_cell.length_a   1.000
_cell.length_b   1.000
_cell.length_c   1.000
_cell.angle_alpha   90.00
_cell.angle_beta   90.00
_cell.angle_gamma   90.00
#
_symmetry.space_group_name_H-M   'P 1'
#
loop_
_entity.id
_entity.type
_entity.pdbx_description
1 polymer ?
#
loop_
_entity_poly.entity_id
_entity_poly.type
_entity_poly.pdbx_seq_one_letter_code
_entity_poly.pdbx_strand_id
1 'polypeptide(L)' 'MYLWIWRRLPGAWQTKAATALGLVVAVAVVLWYVVFPWVEPKVQFDHGVVDGPTPTQSAKPR' A
#
# COMPACT_ATOMS: atom_id res chain seq x y z
N MET A 1 -12.89 11.50 -30.22
CA MET A 1 -13.46 11.87 -28.90
C MET A 1 -12.46 11.89 -27.74
N TYR A 2 -11.17 11.55 -27.90
CA TYR A 2 -10.10 11.91 -26.95
C TYR A 2 -9.07 12.92 -27.52
N LEU A 3 -9.15 13.20 -28.83
CA LEU A 3 -8.21 14.08 -29.54
C LEU A 3 -8.23 15.55 -29.07
N TRP A 4 -9.33 16.04 -28.51
CA TRP A 4 -9.47 17.45 -28.16
C TRP A 4 -8.64 17.82 -26.92
N ILE A 5 -8.62 16.93 -25.92
CA ILE A 5 -7.77 17.06 -24.72
C ILE A 5 -6.29 16.95 -25.09
N TRP A 6 -5.94 16.13 -26.08
CA TRP A 6 -4.57 16.05 -26.60
C TRP A 6 -4.16 17.26 -27.46
N ARG A 7 -5.03 18.23 -27.75
CA ARG A 7 -4.66 19.42 -28.55
C ARG A 7 -4.47 20.69 -27.73
N ARG A 8 -4.78 20.66 -26.42
CA ARG A 8 -4.71 21.85 -25.54
C ARG A 8 -3.47 21.88 -24.64
N LEU A 9 -2.71 20.79 -24.55
CA LEU A 9 -1.42 20.76 -23.86
C LEU A 9 -0.32 21.27 -24.82
N PRO A 10 0.36 22.39 -24.52
CA PRO A 10 1.51 22.85 -25.28
C PRO A 10 2.66 21.87 -25.06
N GLY A 11 3.14 21.25 -26.14
CA GLY A 11 4.26 20.31 -26.09
C GLY A 11 3.98 18.98 -26.81
N ALA A 12 5.06 18.33 -27.23
CA ALA A 12 5.05 17.10 -28.01
C ALA A 12 4.49 15.89 -27.23
N TRP A 13 4.33 14.76 -27.91
CA TRP A 13 3.84 13.48 -27.34
C TRP A 13 4.54 13.11 -26.02
N GLN A 14 5.84 13.38 -25.94
CA GLN A 14 6.71 13.12 -24.80
C GLN A 14 6.22 13.81 -23.52
N THR A 15 5.79 15.07 -23.60
CA THR A 15 5.29 15.84 -22.45
C THR A 15 4.03 15.22 -21.85
N LYS A 16 3.12 14.72 -22.70
CA LYS A 16 1.89 14.08 -22.21
C LYS A 16 2.15 12.70 -21.63
N ALA A 17 3.04 11.93 -22.25
CA ALA A 17 3.51 10.67 -21.69
C ALA A 17 4.19 10.92 -20.33
N ALA A 18 5.00 11.97 -20.21
CA ALA A 18 5.64 12.35 -18.95
C ALA A 18 4.62 12.78 -17.88
N THR A 19 3.58 13.54 -18.24
CA THR A 19 2.51 13.91 -17.30
C THR A 19 1.70 12.70 -16.84
N ALA A 20 1.31 11.82 -17.76
CA ALA A 20 0.58 10.59 -17.42
C ALA A 20 1.43 9.68 -16.52
N LEU A 21 2.71 9.49 -16.87
CA LEU A 21 3.66 8.73 -16.06
C LEU A 21 3.84 9.38 -14.69
N GLY A 22 3.96 10.71 -14.63
CA GLY A 22 4.06 11.47 -13.39
C GLY A 22 2.84 11.29 -12.48
N LEU A 23 1.64 11.26 -13.04
CA LEU A 23 0.41 10.98 -12.27
C LEU A 23 0.41 9.55 -11.70
N VAL A 24 0.81 8.56 -12.51
CA VAL A 24 0.92 7.16 -12.05
C VAL A 24 1.94 7.04 -10.91
N VAL A 25 3.11 7.66 -11.07
CA VAL A 25 4.15 7.69 -10.03
C VAL A 25 3.65 8.41 -8.78
N ALA A 26 2.96 9.54 -8.92
CA ALA A 26 2.39 10.26 -7.78
C ALA A 26 1.39 9.40 -7.00
N VAL A 27 0.50 8.68 -7.69
CA VAL A 27 -0.45 7.75 -7.05
C VAL A 27 0.29 6.60 -6.37
N ALA A 28 1.29 6.01 -7.03
CA ALA A 28 2.09 4.94 -6.45
C ALA A 28 2.82 5.39 -5.17
N VAL A 29 3.39 6.60 -5.16
CA VAL A 29 4.03 7.21 -3.99
C VAL A 29 3.00 7.43 -2.87
N VAL A 30 1.82 7.96 -3.17
CA VAL A 30 0.75 8.14 -2.17
C VAL A 30 0.32 6.78 -1.59
N LEU A 31 0.13 5.76 -2.43
CA LEU A 31 -0.21 4.42 -1.97
C LEU A 31 0.89 3.87 -1.05
N TRP A 32 2.15 4.01 -1.44
CA TRP A 32 3.30 3.48 -0.70
C TRP A 32 3.54 4.18 0.64
N TYR A 33 3.47 5.52 0.68
CA TYR A 33 3.85 6.30 1.86
C TYR A 33 2.67 6.76 2.72
N VAL A 34 1.44 6.69 2.21
CA VAL A 34 0.24 7.10 2.96
C VAL A 34 -0.68 5.92 3.22
N VAL A 35 -1.03 5.16 2.17
CA VAL A 35 -2.00 4.07 2.32
C VAL A 35 -1.41 2.90 3.09
N PHE A 36 -0.20 2.44 2.77
CA PHE A 36 0.45 1.37 3.52
C PHE A 36 0.60 1.69 5.01
N PRO A 37 1.16 2.84 5.42
CA PRO A 37 1.23 3.21 6.85
C PRO A 37 -0.12 3.35 7.54
N TRP A 38 -1.18 3.67 6.78
CA TRP A 38 -2.53 3.75 7.32
C TRP A 38 -3.24 2.39 7.39
N VAL A 39 -2.83 1.44 6.55
CA VAL A 39 -3.33 0.06 6.48
C VAL A 39 -2.59 -0.85 7.44
N GLU A 40 -1.30 -0.65 7.68
CA GLU A 40 -0.49 -1.47 8.58
C GLU A 40 -1.05 -1.58 10.01
N PRO A 41 -1.54 -0.50 10.64
CA PRO A 41 -2.23 -0.60 11.93
C PRO A 41 -3.57 -1.33 11.87
N LYS A 42 -4.15 -1.55 10.69
CA LYS A 42 -5.43 -2.27 10.49
C LYS A 42 -5.21 -3.72 10.08
N VAL A 43 -4.08 -4.01 9.44
CA VAL A 43 -3.57 -5.37 9.22
C VAL A 43 -2.80 -5.79 10.47
N GLN A 44 -3.39 -5.58 11.65
CA GLN A 44 -2.87 -6.19 12.85
C GLN A 44 -2.92 -7.70 12.62
N PHE A 45 -1.75 -8.32 12.72
CA PHE A 45 -1.55 -9.75 12.80
C PHE A 45 -2.29 -10.28 14.04
N ASP A 46 -3.61 -10.48 13.95
CA ASP A 46 -4.44 -10.83 15.12
C ASP A 46 -4.09 -12.20 15.72
N HIS A 47 -3.26 -13.00 15.06
CA HIS A 47 -2.76 -14.23 15.64
C HIS A 47 -1.27 -14.40 15.34
N GLY A 48 -0.43 -13.90 16.25
CA GLY A 48 0.85 -14.55 16.47
C GLY A 48 0.59 -16.02 16.79
N VAL A 49 0.99 -16.92 15.90
CA VAL A 49 1.03 -18.38 16.13
C VAL A 49 2.20 -18.70 17.08
N VAL A 50 2.27 -18.02 18.22
CA VAL A 50 3.23 -18.30 19.29
C VAL A 50 2.53 -18.08 20.62
N ASP A 51 1.60 -18.97 20.94
CA ASP A 51 1.43 -19.41 22.33
C ASP A 51 2.72 -20.18 22.69
N GLY A 52 3.74 -19.43 23.11
CA GLY A 52 4.97 -20.00 23.64
C GLY A 52 4.71 -20.84 24.88
N PRO A 53 5.65 -21.74 25.18
CA PRO A 53 5.46 -23.18 25.32
C PRO A 53 4.56 -23.54 26.50
N THR A 54 3.75 -24.59 26.38
CA THR A 54 3.10 -25.30 27.50
C THR A 54 4.06 -25.48 28.69
N PRO A 55 3.92 -24.74 29.80
CA PRO A 55 4.66 -25.04 31.01
C PRO A 55 3.65 -25.53 32.06
N THR A 56 3.63 -26.84 32.21
CA THR A 56 3.27 -27.51 33.47
C THR A 56 1.79 -27.35 33.87
N GLN A 57 0.95 -28.23 33.34
CA GLN A 57 -0.21 -28.73 34.11
C GLN A 57 0.36 -29.24 35.43
N SER A 58 0.14 -28.43 36.46
CA SER A 58 0.67 -28.64 37.80
C SER A 58 0.29 -30.03 38.25
N ALA A 59 1.31 -30.84 38.53
CA ALA A 59 1.17 -32.01 39.37
C ALA A 59 0.39 -31.59 40.62
N LYS A 60 -0.83 -32.12 40.79
CA LYS A 60 -1.60 -31.94 42.01
C LYS A 60 -1.41 -33.21 42.85
N PRO A 61 -0.54 -33.18 43.88
CA PRO A 61 -0.54 -34.22 44.89
C PRO A 61 -1.61 -33.86 45.93
N ARG A 62 -2.81 -34.43 45.81
CA ARG A 62 -3.60 -34.90 46.96
C ARG A 62 -4.81 -35.71 46.53
#